data_AF-A0AB38CC64-F1
#
_entry.id   AF-A0AB38CC64-F1
#
_cell.length_a   1.000
_cell.length_b   1.000
_cell.length_c   1.000
_cell.angle_alpha   90.00
_cell.angle_beta   90.00
_cell.angle_gamma   90.00
#
_symmetry.space_group_name_H-M   'P 1'
#
loop_
_entity.id
_entity.type
_entity.pdbx_description
1 polymer ?
#
loop_
_entity_poly.entity_id
_entity_poly.type
_entity_poly.pdbx_seq_one_letter_code
_entity_poly.pdbx_strand_id
1 'polypeptide(L)'
;MIDLLGPIKRGRGRPATGAAKTSAQRQKERRDRLRDDGKAFLTVHVDAQVLEGLKAYIRFKDITPDQVIEKLLRQQLLRKR
;
A
#
# COMPACT_ATOMS: atom_id res chain seq x y z
N MET A 1 -40.55 -6.36 40.24
CA MET A 1 -41.06 -6.45 38.87
C MET A 1 -39.83 -6.46 37.96
N ILE A 2 -39.48 -7.61 37.41
CA ILE A 2 -38.22 -7.82 36.67
C ILE A 2 -38.46 -7.37 35.23
N ASP A 3 -37.70 -6.36 34.80
CA ASP A 3 -37.82 -5.77 33.46
C ASP A 3 -37.19 -6.71 32.41
N LEU A 4 -38.03 -7.20 31.51
CA LEU A 4 -37.76 -8.24 30.53
C LEU A 4 -37.20 -7.61 29.24
N LEU A 5 -36.01 -7.00 29.32
CA LEU A 5 -35.27 -6.54 28.14
C LEU A 5 -34.69 -7.76 27.42
N GLY A 6 -35.46 -8.33 26.50
CA GLY A 6 -35.03 -9.45 25.65
C GLY A 6 -33.75 -9.14 24.84
N PRO A 7 -32.99 -10.17 24.43
CA PRO A 7 -31.74 -9.97 23.71
C PRO A 7 -31.97 -9.24 22.39
N ILE A 8 -31.26 -8.13 22.20
CA ILE A 8 -31.25 -7.32 20.97
C ILE A 8 -31.00 -8.25 19.78
N LYS A 9 -32.03 -8.50 18.96
CA LYS A 9 -31.95 -9.33 17.76
C LYS A 9 -31.01 -8.67 16.76
N ARG A 10 -29.74 -9.11 16.72
CA ARG A 10 -28.79 -8.74 15.66
C ARG A 10 -29.27 -9.38 14.36
N GLY A 11 -29.67 -8.56 13.39
CA GLY A 11 -29.98 -9.03 12.04
C GLY A 11 -28.79 -9.82 11.48
N ARG A 12 -29.04 -10.98 10.88
CA ARG A 12 -28.01 -11.69 10.11
C ARG A 12 -27.66 -10.85 8.90
N GLY A 13 -26.42 -10.36 8.83
CA GLY A 13 -25.91 -9.57 7.70
C GLY A 13 -24.80 -8.61 8.11
N ARG A 14 -23.55 -9.00 7.82
CA ARG A 14 -22.25 -8.31 8.03
C ARG A 14 -21.89 -7.98 9.50
N PRO A 15 -20.69 -8.40 9.98
CA PRO A 15 -20.23 -8.05 11.33
C PRO A 15 -20.10 -6.54 11.50
N ALA A 16 -20.42 -6.06 12.71
CA ALA A 16 -20.25 -4.66 13.08
C ALA A 16 -18.77 -4.26 12.91
N THR A 17 -18.51 -3.25 12.09
CA THR A 17 -17.17 -2.73 11.75
C THR A 17 -16.49 -2.01 12.92
N GLY A 18 -16.65 -2.49 14.16
CA GLY A 18 -16.13 -1.83 15.37
C GLY A 18 -14.60 -1.85 15.50
N ALA A 19 -13.91 -2.71 14.75
CA ALA A 19 -12.44 -2.84 14.75
C ALA A 19 -11.81 -2.72 13.35
N ALA A 20 -12.60 -2.38 12.33
CA ALA A 20 -12.09 -2.30 10.96
C ALA A 20 -11.37 -0.96 10.73
N LYS A 21 -10.06 -1.01 10.48
CA LYS A 21 -9.28 0.20 10.15
C LYS A 21 -9.83 0.88 8.90
N THR A 22 -9.99 2.21 8.97
CA THR A 22 -10.36 3.01 7.81
C THR A 22 -9.27 2.95 6.74
N SER A 23 -9.61 3.25 5.48
CA SER A 23 -8.63 3.32 4.38
C SER A 23 -7.50 4.31 4.69
N ALA A 24 -7.83 5.47 5.26
CA ALA A 24 -6.89 6.49 5.68
C ALA A 24 -5.94 5.98 6.78
N GLN A 25 -6.46 5.27 7.80
CA GLN A 25 -5.64 4.67 8.85
C GLN A 25 -4.65 3.64 8.29
N ARG A 26 -5.11 2.76 7.40
CA ARG A 26 -4.25 1.77 6.72
C ARG A 26 -3.15 2.44 5.90
N GLN A 27 -3.46 3.54 5.21
CA GLN A 27 -2.47 4.28 4.42
C GLN A 27 -1.45 4.99 5.30
N LYS A 28 -1.88 5.55 6.44
CA LYS A 28 -0.99 6.16 7.43
C LYS A 28 0.00 5.13 7.97
N GLU A 29 -0.48 4.00 8.47
CA GLU A 29 0.38 2.92 8.99
C GLU A 29 1.34 2.36 7.93
N ARG A 30 0.93 2.32 6.65
CA ARG A 30 1.83 1.96 5.56
C ARG A 30 2.95 2.98 5.39
N ARG A 31 2.66 4.28 5.43
CA ARG A 31 3.68 5.32 5.34
C ARG A 31 4.63 5.30 6.53
N ASP A 32 4.10 5.09 7.73
CA ASP A 32 4.89 5.02 8.96
C ASP A 32 5.89 3.86 8.89
N ARG A 33 5.43 2.65 8.50
CA ARG A 33 6.32 1.49 8.28
C ARG A 33 7.41 1.75 7.24
N LEU A 34 7.07 2.39 6.12
CA LEU A 34 8.05 2.69 5.08
C LEU A 34 9.11 3.69 5.54
N ARG A 35 8.72 4.64 6.40
CA ARG A 35 9.65 5.60 7.00
C ARG A 35 10.61 4.91 7.97
N ASP A 36 10.09 4.00 8.80
CA ASP A 36 10.90 3.22 9.74
C ASP A 36 11.92 2.32 9.02
N ASP A 37 11.54 1.78 7.86
CA ASP A 37 12.42 1.00 6.96
C ASP A 37 13.48 1.87 6.23
N GLY A 38 13.53 3.19 6.50
CA GLY A 38 14.44 4.12 5.84
C GLY A 38 14.11 4.40 4.36
N LYS A 39 12.90 4.06 3.92
CA LYS A 39 12.46 4.30 2.53
C LYS A 39 11.82 5.67 2.40
N ALA A 40 12.18 6.37 1.33
CA ALA A 40 11.60 7.66 0.97
C ALA A 40 10.67 7.53 -0.25
N PHE A 41 9.67 8.40 -0.32
CA PHE A 41 8.79 8.49 -1.50
C PHE A 41 9.39 9.46 -2.53
N LEU A 42 9.39 9.03 -3.79
CA LEU A 42 9.73 9.85 -4.93
C LEU A 42 8.50 9.94 -5.85
N THR A 43 8.00 11.15 -6.08
CA THR A 43 6.88 11.40 -7.01
C THR A 43 7.43 12.13 -8.23
N VAL A 44 7.21 11.57 -9.41
CA VAL A 44 7.73 12.10 -10.67
C VAL A 44 6.66 12.04 -11.76
N HIS A 45 6.78 12.94 -12.73
CA HIS A 45 6.08 12.83 -14.01
C HIS A 45 7.02 12.19 -15.02
N VAL A 46 6.52 11.17 -15.72
CA VAL A 46 7.23 10.44 -16.78
C VAL A 46 6.31 10.29 -17.97
N ASP A 47 6.89 10.08 -19.15
CA ASP A 47 6.13 9.76 -20.36
C ASP A 47 5.26 8.50 -20.13
N ALA A 48 4.02 8.54 -20.61
CA ALA A 48 3.09 7.42 -20.54
C ALA A 48 3.67 6.15 -21.18
N GLN A 49 4.40 6.27 -22.29
CA GLN A 49 5.02 5.14 -22.97
C GLN A 49 6.09 4.46 -22.12
N VAL A 50 6.84 5.24 -21.34
CA VAL A 50 7.85 4.73 -20.41
C VAL A 50 7.17 3.96 -19.27
N LEU A 51 6.07 4.48 -18.75
CA LEU A 51 5.29 3.80 -17.71
C LEU A 51 4.69 2.48 -18.23
N GLU A 52 4.20 2.45 -19.46
CA GLU A 52 3.70 1.23 -20.10
C GLU A 52 4.81 0.20 -20.31
N GLY A 53 5.97 0.64 -20.81
CA GLY A 53 7.15 -0.22 -20.94
C GLY A 53 7.58 -0.83 -19.62
N LEU A 54 7.56 -0.05 -18.52
CA LEU A 54 7.84 -0.54 -17.18
C LEU A 54 6.83 -1.61 -16.75
N LYS A 55 5.53 -1.39 -16.97
CA LYS A 55 4.47 -2.37 -16.65
C LYS A 55 4.62 -3.66 -17.45
N ALA A 56 4.97 -3.56 -18.74
CA ALA A 56 5.22 -4.72 -19.58
C ALA A 56 6.44 -5.52 -19.09
N TYR A 57 7.51 -4.82 -18.71
CA TYR A 57 8.75 -5.42 -18.21
C TYR A 57 8.55 -6.21 -16.92
N ILE A 58 7.72 -5.72 -15.99
CA ILE A 58 7.45 -6.38 -14.70
C ILE A 58 6.39 -7.48 -14.81
N ARG A 59 5.58 -7.53 -15.88
CA ARG A 59 4.41 -8.42 -15.98
C ARG A 59 4.72 -9.90 -15.72
N PHE A 60 5.90 -10.34 -16.14
CA PHE A 60 6.34 -11.73 -16.02
C PHE A 60 7.54 -11.88 -15.07
N LYS A 61 7.88 -10.84 -14.32
CA LYS A 61 8.99 -10.84 -13.39
C LYS A 61 8.46 -10.71 -11.98
N ASP A 62 8.99 -11.48 -11.06
CA ASP A 62 8.64 -11.39 -9.64
C ASP A 62 9.36 -10.20 -8.97
N ILE A 63 9.18 -9.01 -9.55
CA ILE A 63 9.80 -7.76 -9.11
C ILE A 63 8.77 -6.62 -9.16
N THR A 64 8.87 -5.74 -8.17
CA THR A 64 8.02 -4.56 -8.06
C THR A 64 8.58 -3.39 -8.88
N PRO A 65 7.73 -2.43 -9.32
CA PRO A 65 8.19 -1.20 -9.96
C PRO A 65 9.27 -0.47 -9.16
N ASP A 66 9.07 -0.36 -7.85
CA ASP A 66 9.98 0.32 -6.93
C ASP A 66 11.38 -0.29 -6.97
N GLN A 67 11.49 -1.63 -6.98
CA GLN A 67 12.77 -2.34 -7.09
C GLN A 67 13.47 -2.07 -8.42
N VAL A 68 12.71 -1.98 -9.52
CA VAL A 68 13.28 -1.66 -10.84
C VAL A 68 13.83 -0.23 -10.85
N ILE A 69 13.03 0.73 -10.38
CA ILE A 69 13.43 2.14 -10.31
C ILE A 69 14.63 2.32 -9.38
N GLU A 70 14.62 1.70 -8.20
CA GLU A 70 15.74 1.75 -7.25
C GLU A 70 17.02 1.19 -7.87
N LYS A 71 16.95 0.04 -8.55
CA LYS A 71 18.11 -0.54 -9.24
C LYS A 71 18.68 0.41 -10.30
N LEU A 72 17.82 1.01 -11.13
CA LEU A 72 18.24 1.97 -12.16
C LEU A 72 18.90 3.20 -11.54
N LEU A 73 18.30 3.78 -10.49
CA LEU A 73 18.87 4.94 -9.80
C LEU A 73 20.21 4.60 -9.14
N ARG A 74 20.35 3.44 -8.49
CA ARG A 74 21.63 2.99 -7.92
C ARG A 74 22.71 2.82 -8.99
N GLN A 75 22.36 2.24 -10.15
CA GLN A 75 23.28 2.06 -11.26
C GLN A 75 23.78 3.38 -11.86
N GLN A 76 22.95 4.43 -11.88
CA GLN A 76 23.32 5.72 -12.46
C GLN A 76 24.00 6.65 -11.44
N LEU A 77 23.53 6.67 -10.20
CA LEU A 77 23.95 7.64 -9.20
C LEU A 77 25.06 7.13 -8.26
N LEU A 78 25.09 5.83 -7.99
CA LEU A 78 26.01 5.23 -7.00
C LEU A 78 27.08 4.36 -7.62
N ARG A 79 27.17 4.31 -8.96
CA ARG A 79 28.28 3.62 -9.62
C ARG A 79 29.56 4.38 -9.33
N LYS A 80 30.45 3.80 -8.52
CA LYS A 80 31.82 4.29 -8.38
C LYS A 80 32.44 4.30 -9.78
N ARG A 81 32.83 5.50 -10.22
CA ARG A 81 33.71 5.67 -11.37
C ARG A 81 35.08 5.11 -11.04
#